data_AF-A0A2N0VHR0-F1
#
_entry.id   AF-A0A2N0VHR0-F1
#
_cell.length_a   1.000
_cell.length_b   1.000
_cell.length_c   1.000
_cell.angle_alpha   90.00
_cell.angle_beta   90.00
_cell.angle_gamma   90.00
#
_symmetry.space_group_name_H-M   'P 1'
#
loop_
_entity.id
_entity.type
_entity.pdbx_description
1 polymer ?
#
loop_
_entity_poly.entity_id
_entity_poly.type
_entity_poly.pdbx_seq_one_letter_code
_entity_poly.pdbx_strand_id
1 'polypeptide(L)'
;MSGSANNDGQNRNLELLDTSGTRKLYVKYMVCLRDRRILKSILDDIGFNYEITFHGAIHFLEEYTDAQYDELKKSLSETGMILLTEKESTLIDRIIHTIVEVIHHSETLPKLSFHDLVNKHVISGEDSVFKIFSDVNGMSVIQFIVIQKIERAKELMLYEDMPIDDIAEVLNYKNKHYLIAQFKKTTGLTPRYFMRLKKERQNISKNYSHSPTSGVGGVSS
;
A
#
# COMPACT_ATOMS: atom_id res chain seq x y z
N MET A 1 -29.52 42.59 27.98
CA MET A 1 -28.19 42.31 28.59
C MET A 1 -28.21 40.83 28.92
N SER A 2 -27.37 39.93 28.45
CA SER A 2 -26.18 39.98 27.59
C SER A 2 -25.89 38.49 27.31
N GLY A 3 -25.55 38.17 26.06
CA GLY A 3 -25.28 36.78 25.65
C GLY A 3 -23.90 36.26 26.06
N SER A 4 -23.70 34.97 25.82
CA SER A 4 -22.43 34.29 25.49
C SER A 4 -22.83 32.89 25.02
N ALA A 5 -22.88 32.59 23.72
CA ALA A 5 -21.78 32.40 22.77
C ALA A 5 -20.94 31.13 23.06
N ASN A 6 -21.27 30.09 22.28
CA ASN A 6 -20.42 29.05 21.67
C ASN A 6 -19.08 28.70 22.31
N ASN A 7 -18.90 27.40 22.56
CA ASN A 7 -17.59 26.76 22.42
C ASN A 7 -17.74 25.39 21.73
N ASP A 8 -18.30 25.43 20.51
CA ASP A 8 -18.07 24.42 19.49
C ASP A 8 -16.81 24.82 18.73
N GLY A 9 -15.77 23.98 18.70
CA GLY A 9 -14.71 24.12 17.69
C GLY A 9 -13.25 23.94 18.11
N GLN A 10 -12.92 23.06 19.06
CA GLN A 10 -11.50 22.87 19.46
C GLN A 10 -11.01 21.42 19.50
N ASN A 11 -11.67 20.44 18.85
CA ASN A 11 -11.14 19.07 18.87
C ASN A 11 -11.41 18.26 17.58
N ARG A 12 -10.88 18.71 16.44
CA ARG A 12 -11.04 18.02 15.13
C ARG A 12 -9.74 17.75 14.36
N ASN A 13 -8.56 18.12 14.88
CA ASN A 13 -7.32 18.14 14.10
C ASN A 13 -6.28 17.06 14.45
N LEU A 14 -6.56 16.12 15.36
CA LEU A 14 -5.52 15.19 15.86
C LEU A 14 -5.49 13.80 15.21
N GLU A 15 -6.43 13.46 14.32
CA GLU A 15 -6.53 12.09 13.76
C GLU A 15 -5.93 11.92 12.35
N LEU A 16 -5.33 12.97 11.77
CA LEU A 16 -4.83 13.00 10.39
C LEU A 16 -3.31 12.95 10.25
N LEU A 17 -2.60 12.75 11.36
CA LEU A 17 -1.15 12.82 11.40
C LEU A 17 -0.58 11.40 11.45
N ASP A 18 0.23 11.03 10.47
CA ASP A 18 1.31 10.07 10.71
C ASP A 18 2.22 10.64 11.82
N THR A 19 3.08 9.82 12.41
CA THR A 19 4.14 10.18 13.36
C THR A 19 4.97 11.43 12.99
N SER A 20 4.86 11.92 11.75
CA SER A 20 5.52 13.11 11.18
C SER A 20 4.62 14.36 10.98
N GLY A 21 3.31 14.34 11.27
CA GLY A 21 2.46 15.56 11.22
C GLY A 21 1.85 15.95 9.86
N THR A 22 1.83 15.05 8.88
CA THR A 22 1.46 15.35 7.49
C THR A 22 0.13 14.72 7.06
N ARG A 23 -0.67 15.44 6.25
CA ARG A 23 -2.00 15.01 5.78
C ARG A 23 -1.92 13.98 4.65
N LYS A 24 -2.78 12.96 4.71
CA LYS A 24 -2.96 11.94 3.65
C LYS A 24 -4.37 12.02 3.06
N LEU A 25 -4.46 12.01 1.73
CA LEU A 25 -5.74 11.92 1.01
C LEU A 25 -5.73 10.75 0.02
N TYR A 26 -6.93 10.26 -0.28
CA TYR A 26 -7.15 9.19 -1.23
C TYR A 26 -8.11 9.64 -2.33
N VAL A 27 -7.96 9.04 -3.51
CA VAL A 27 -8.77 9.32 -4.69
C VAL A 27 -9.55 8.07 -5.09
N LYS A 28 -10.87 8.19 -5.17
CA LYS A 28 -11.75 7.17 -5.76
C LYS A 28 -11.58 7.14 -7.28
N TYR A 29 -11.74 5.94 -7.84
CA TYR A 29 -11.75 5.64 -9.26
C TYR A 29 -10.40 5.86 -9.97
N MET A 30 -9.30 5.85 -9.22
CA MET A 30 -7.95 5.74 -9.79
C MET A 30 -7.66 4.26 -10.13
N VAL A 31 -8.18 3.79 -11.27
CA VAL A 31 -8.22 2.35 -11.59
C VAL A 31 -7.04 1.89 -12.47
N CYS A 32 -6.32 2.80 -13.11
CA CYS A 32 -5.22 2.43 -14.00
C CYS A 32 -4.03 3.40 -13.98
N LEU A 33 -2.97 3.01 -14.70
CA LEU A 33 -1.76 3.82 -14.85
C LEU A 33 -2.01 5.18 -15.51
N ARG A 34 -3.07 5.30 -16.32
CA ARG A 34 -3.46 6.58 -16.93
C ARG A 34 -3.98 7.54 -15.85
N ASP A 35 -4.90 7.08 -15.01
CA ASP A 35 -5.50 7.89 -13.95
C ASP A 35 -4.42 8.38 -12.98
N ARG A 36 -3.47 7.50 -12.63
CA ARG A 36 -2.30 7.89 -11.81
C ARG A 36 -1.43 8.96 -12.47
N ARG A 37 -1.25 8.93 -13.79
CA ARG A 37 -0.49 9.97 -14.51
C ARG A 37 -1.25 11.30 -14.55
N ILE A 38 -2.57 11.25 -14.76
CA ILE A 38 -3.44 12.42 -14.74
C ILE A 38 -3.41 13.06 -13.35
N LEU A 39 -3.56 12.28 -12.29
CA LEU A 39 -3.45 12.75 -10.91
C LEU A 39 -2.12 13.48 -10.65
N LYS A 40 -1.00 12.88 -11.08
CA LYS A 40 0.32 13.51 -10.94
C LYS A 40 0.39 14.86 -11.67
N SER A 41 -0.06 14.91 -12.93
CA SER A 41 -0.12 16.16 -13.69
C SER A 41 -0.92 17.23 -12.95
N ILE A 42 -2.12 16.89 -12.46
CA ILE A 42 -2.98 17.83 -11.71
C ILE A 42 -2.26 18.34 -10.46
N LEU A 43 -1.63 17.45 -9.69
CA LEU A 43 -0.91 17.84 -8.48
C LEU A 43 0.30 18.74 -8.78
N ASP A 44 1.05 18.42 -9.84
CA ASP A 44 2.19 19.19 -10.30
C ASP A 44 1.76 20.59 -10.80
N ASP A 45 0.66 20.66 -11.58
CA ASP A 45 0.13 21.91 -12.15
C ASP A 45 -0.40 22.87 -11.08
N ILE A 46 -0.98 22.35 -9.99
CA ILE A 46 -1.43 23.14 -8.83
C ILE A 46 -0.25 23.53 -7.91
N GLY A 47 0.91 22.87 -8.08
CA GLY A 47 2.13 23.15 -7.32
C GLY A 47 2.16 22.51 -5.93
N PHE A 48 1.60 21.30 -5.78
CA PHE A 48 1.75 20.53 -4.54
C PHE A 48 3.14 19.92 -4.43
N ASN A 49 3.69 19.90 -3.21
CA ASN A 49 4.80 19.03 -2.84
C ASN A 49 4.24 17.73 -2.24
N TYR A 50 4.43 16.59 -2.92
CA TYR A 50 3.77 15.34 -2.56
C TYR A 50 4.57 14.08 -2.88
N GLU A 51 4.20 13.00 -2.22
CA GLU A 51 4.54 11.63 -2.58
C GLU A 51 3.28 10.80 -2.79
N ILE A 52 3.32 9.83 -3.71
CA ILE A 52 2.24 8.85 -3.87
C ILE A 52 2.75 7.50 -3.42
N THR A 53 2.13 6.96 -2.37
CA THR A 53 2.50 5.64 -1.85
C THR A 53 2.11 4.53 -2.82
N PHE A 54 2.68 3.33 -2.62
CA PHE A 54 2.32 2.17 -3.44
C PHE A 54 0.80 1.86 -3.41
N HIS A 55 0.18 2.02 -2.24
CA HIS A 55 -1.26 1.84 -2.01
C HIS A 55 -2.11 3.06 -2.40
N GLY A 56 -1.53 4.06 -3.07
CA GLY A 56 -2.27 5.16 -3.69
C GLY A 56 -2.66 6.31 -2.77
N ALA A 57 -2.11 6.40 -1.56
CA ALA A 57 -2.25 7.59 -0.74
C ALA A 57 -1.43 8.74 -1.33
N ILE A 58 -2.02 9.94 -1.38
CA ILE A 58 -1.29 11.18 -1.63
C ILE A 58 -0.84 11.70 -0.28
N HIS A 59 0.46 11.75 -0.09
CA HIS A 59 1.10 12.28 1.09
C HIS A 59 1.62 13.67 0.78
N PHE A 60 1.03 14.69 1.39
CA PHE A 60 1.48 16.07 1.22
C PHE A 60 2.64 16.34 2.17
N LEU A 61 3.76 16.79 1.61
CA LEU A 61 5.00 17.04 2.36
C LEU A 61 5.01 18.43 3.02
N GLU A 62 4.05 19.28 2.65
CA GLU A 62 3.89 20.64 3.14
C GLU A 62 2.40 20.95 3.35
N GLU A 63 2.10 22.00 4.11
CA GLU A 63 0.73 22.51 4.20
C GLU A 63 0.28 23.08 2.85
N TYR A 64 -1.01 22.94 2.56
CA TYR A 64 -1.64 23.48 1.37
C TYR A 64 -2.82 24.37 1.74
N THR A 65 -3.12 25.33 0.86
CA THR A 65 -4.23 26.27 1.04
C THR A 65 -5.57 25.65 0.66
N ASP A 66 -6.67 26.21 1.20
CA ASP A 66 -8.03 25.81 0.81
C ASP A 66 -8.27 26.00 -0.70
N ALA A 67 -7.66 27.03 -1.30
CA ALA A 67 -7.75 27.27 -2.75
C ALA A 67 -7.08 26.15 -3.57
N GLN A 68 -5.92 25.65 -3.13
CA GLN A 68 -5.27 24.50 -3.77
C GLN A 68 -6.12 23.23 -3.63
N TYR A 69 -6.71 23.02 -2.46
CA TYR A 69 -7.60 21.88 -2.20
C TYR A 69 -8.87 21.93 -3.08
N ASP A 70 -9.51 23.09 -3.18
CA ASP A 70 -10.70 23.28 -4.00
C ASP A 70 -10.40 23.12 -5.50
N GLU A 71 -9.27 23.63 -5.98
CA GLU A 71 -8.84 23.42 -7.36
C GLU A 71 -8.55 21.94 -7.62
N LEU A 72 -7.84 21.25 -6.71
CA LEU A 72 -7.59 19.81 -6.84
C LEU A 72 -8.90 19.03 -6.96
N LYS A 73 -9.86 19.30 -6.08
CA LYS A 73 -11.17 18.65 -6.09
C LYS A 73 -11.91 18.88 -7.41
N LYS A 74 -11.86 20.12 -7.93
CA LYS A 74 -12.46 20.49 -9.21
C LYS A 74 -11.79 19.77 -10.38
N SER A 75 -10.46 19.88 -10.53
CA SER A 75 -9.72 19.25 -11.63
C SER A 75 -9.88 17.73 -11.63
N LEU A 76 -9.90 17.08 -10.46
CA LEU A 76 -10.16 15.64 -10.38
C LEU A 76 -11.56 15.29 -10.88
N SER A 77 -12.58 16.06 -10.50
CA SER A 77 -13.97 15.79 -10.89
C SER A 77 -14.19 15.86 -12.41
N GLU A 78 -13.47 16.74 -13.11
CA GLU A 78 -13.50 16.85 -14.57
C GLU A 78 -12.94 15.60 -15.28
N THR A 79 -12.14 14.80 -14.57
CA THR A 79 -11.56 13.55 -15.07
C THR A 79 -12.33 12.30 -14.65
N GLY A 80 -13.42 12.46 -13.89
CA GLY A 80 -14.19 11.36 -13.32
C GLY A 80 -13.60 10.76 -12.03
N MET A 81 -12.54 11.36 -11.49
CA MET A 81 -11.95 10.99 -10.20
C MET A 81 -12.56 11.82 -9.07
N ILE A 82 -12.65 11.24 -7.87
CA ILE A 82 -13.24 11.93 -6.71
C ILE A 82 -12.28 11.85 -5.53
N LEU A 83 -11.94 13.00 -4.97
CA LEU A 83 -11.18 13.11 -3.72
C LEU A 83 -12.04 12.64 -2.55
N LEU A 84 -11.51 11.73 -1.73
CA LEU A 84 -12.17 11.31 -0.50
C LEU A 84 -12.21 12.43 0.54
N THR A 85 -13.24 12.39 1.39
CA THR A 85 -13.25 13.22 2.59
C THR A 85 -12.11 12.81 3.54
N GLU A 86 -11.72 13.70 4.45
CA GLU A 86 -10.70 13.40 5.46
C GLU A 86 -11.07 12.18 6.32
N LYS A 87 -12.35 12.06 6.71
CA LYS A 87 -12.85 10.92 7.48
C LYS A 87 -12.75 9.61 6.70
N GLU A 88 -13.18 9.59 5.43
CA GLU A 88 -13.05 8.40 4.58
C GLU A 88 -11.57 8.05 4.34
N SER A 89 -10.73 9.06 4.08
CA SER A 89 -9.29 8.88 3.86
C SER A 89 -8.62 8.27 5.10
N THR A 90 -8.91 8.77 6.29
CA THR A 90 -8.39 8.24 7.56
C THR A 90 -8.81 6.79 7.78
N LEU A 91 -10.06 6.45 7.47
CA LEU A 91 -10.55 5.09 7.61
C LEU A 91 -9.85 4.13 6.65
N ILE A 92 -9.68 4.53 5.39
CA ILE A 92 -8.96 3.73 4.39
C ILE A 92 -7.48 3.57 4.78
N ASP A 93 -6.82 4.64 5.22
CA ASP A 93 -5.43 4.59 5.68
C ASP A 93 -5.27 3.61 6.83
N ARG A 94 -6.16 3.70 7.83
CA ARG A 94 -6.17 2.81 8.99
C ARG A 94 -6.35 1.35 8.58
N ILE A 95 -7.26 1.06 7.66
CA ILE A 95 -7.48 -0.31 7.17
C ILE A 95 -6.23 -0.84 6.46
N ILE A 96 -5.65 -0.05 5.55
CA ILE A 96 -4.43 -0.43 4.82
C ILE A 96 -3.29 -0.68 5.80
N HIS A 97 -3.06 0.27 6.72
CA HIS A 97 -2.01 0.19 7.72
C HIS A 97 -2.18 -1.04 8.63
N THR A 98 -3.38 -1.29 9.16
CA THR A 98 -3.65 -2.50 9.96
C THR A 98 -3.36 -3.77 9.18
N ILE A 99 -3.78 -3.86 7.92
CA ILE A 99 -3.56 -5.06 7.10
C ILE A 99 -2.06 -5.29 6.90
N VAL A 100 -1.31 -4.24 6.54
CA VAL A 100 0.14 -4.32 6.34
C VAL A 100 0.84 -4.69 7.64
N GLU A 101 0.50 -4.02 8.74
CA GLU A 101 1.08 -4.26 10.06
C GLU A 101 0.87 -5.71 10.52
N VAL A 102 -0.37 -6.18 10.46
CA VAL A 102 -0.71 -7.55 10.85
C VAL A 102 0.03 -8.55 9.96
N ILE A 103 0.10 -8.33 8.65
CA ILE A 103 0.71 -9.30 7.73
C ILE A 103 2.23 -9.36 7.83
N HIS A 104 2.89 -8.21 7.95
CA HIS A 104 4.35 -8.11 7.82
C HIS A 104 5.08 -8.06 9.16
N HIS A 105 4.43 -7.64 10.24
CA HIS A 105 5.07 -7.41 11.54
C HIS A 105 4.55 -8.31 12.67
N SER A 106 3.55 -9.16 12.41
CA SER A 106 3.16 -10.21 13.37
C SER A 106 3.98 -11.49 13.20
N GLU A 107 4.46 -12.07 14.29
CA GLU A 107 5.17 -13.36 14.27
C GLU A 107 4.30 -14.50 13.71
N THR A 108 3.01 -14.48 14.04
CA THR A 108 2.00 -15.39 13.48
C THR A 108 0.72 -14.60 13.20
N LEU A 109 0.08 -14.86 12.06
CA LEU A 109 -1.18 -14.18 11.77
C LEU A 109 -2.27 -14.70 12.70
N PRO A 110 -3.04 -13.80 13.35
CA PRO A 110 -4.13 -14.25 14.19
C PRO A 110 -5.14 -15.05 13.37
N LYS A 111 -5.81 -16.01 14.03
CA LYS A 111 -6.95 -16.75 13.44
C LYS A 111 -8.20 -15.89 13.20
N LEU A 112 -8.11 -14.59 13.50
CA LEU A 112 -9.15 -13.62 13.22
C LEU A 112 -9.47 -13.64 11.72
N SER A 113 -10.76 -13.69 11.38
CA SER A 113 -11.16 -13.46 10.00
C SER A 113 -10.73 -12.04 9.64
N PHE A 114 -10.24 -11.83 8.43
CA PHE A 114 -9.92 -10.48 7.96
C PHE A 114 -11.15 -9.56 7.97
N HIS A 115 -12.35 -10.14 7.86
CA HIS A 115 -13.60 -9.43 8.10
C HIS A 115 -13.67 -8.85 9.53
N ASP A 116 -13.22 -9.61 10.54
CA ASP A 116 -13.15 -9.14 11.93
C ASP A 116 -12.07 -8.08 12.12
N LEU A 117 -10.93 -8.19 11.42
CA LEU A 117 -9.88 -7.17 11.45
C LEU A 117 -10.38 -5.84 10.89
N VAL A 118 -11.08 -5.86 9.76
CA VAL A 118 -11.67 -4.64 9.18
C VAL A 118 -12.78 -4.10 10.07
N ASN A 119 -13.67 -4.95 10.58
CA ASN A 119 -14.79 -4.52 11.42
C ASN A 119 -14.36 -3.93 12.76
N LYS A 120 -13.19 -4.30 13.31
CA LYS A 120 -12.63 -3.63 14.49
C LYS A 120 -12.33 -2.15 14.28
N HIS A 121 -12.12 -1.75 13.03
CA HIS A 121 -11.84 -0.36 12.67
C HIS A 121 -13.08 0.40 12.20
N VAL A 122 -14.23 -0.28 12.07
CA VAL A 122 -15.49 0.30 11.60
C VAL A 122 -16.46 0.40 12.77
N ILE A 123 -16.95 1.61 13.05
CA ILE A 123 -18.03 1.81 14.03
C ILE A 123 -19.35 1.46 13.32
N SER A 124 -19.98 0.36 13.75
CA SER A 124 -21.29 -0.20 13.41
C SER A 124 -22.02 0.30 12.15
N GLY A 125 -22.20 -0.65 11.22
CA GLY A 125 -22.91 -0.51 9.95
C GLY A 125 -21.91 -0.13 8.85
N GLU A 126 -21.85 -0.89 7.76
CA GLU A 126 -21.61 -0.40 6.38
C GLU A 126 -20.99 -1.45 5.42
N ASP A 127 -21.77 -1.86 4.43
CA ASP A 127 -21.27 -2.29 3.11
C ASP A 127 -20.44 -1.18 2.42
N SER A 128 -20.56 0.06 2.91
CA SER A 128 -19.94 1.27 2.36
C SER A 128 -18.41 1.24 2.46
N VAL A 129 -17.81 0.76 3.56
CA VAL A 129 -16.34 0.83 3.74
C VAL A 129 -15.60 -0.11 2.79
N PHE A 130 -16.08 -1.35 2.64
CA PHE A 130 -15.52 -2.30 1.67
C PHE A 130 -15.68 -1.77 0.24
N LYS A 131 -16.80 -1.09 -0.05
CA LYS A 131 -17.03 -0.44 -1.33
C LYS A 131 -16.07 0.73 -1.55
N ILE A 132 -15.94 1.64 -0.59
CA ILE A 132 -15.01 2.77 -0.66
C ILE A 132 -13.57 2.27 -0.84
N PHE A 133 -13.16 1.25 -0.09
CA PHE A 133 -11.85 0.63 -0.27
C PHE A 133 -11.66 0.14 -1.71
N SER A 134 -12.67 -0.54 -2.26
CA SER A 134 -12.61 -1.07 -3.62
C SER A 134 -12.58 0.04 -4.68
N ASP A 135 -13.37 1.10 -4.47
CA ASP A 135 -13.41 2.27 -5.35
C ASP A 135 -12.07 3.02 -5.34
N VAL A 136 -11.35 3.04 -4.21
CA VAL A 136 -10.03 3.68 -4.08
C VAL A 136 -8.89 2.81 -4.60
N ASN A 137 -8.85 1.54 -4.20
CA ASN A 137 -7.71 0.65 -4.45
C ASN A 137 -7.87 -0.14 -5.77
N GLY A 138 -9.03 -0.06 -6.42
CA GLY A 138 -9.34 -0.83 -7.63
C GLY A 138 -9.47 -2.34 -7.39
N MET A 139 -9.50 -2.78 -6.13
CA MET A 139 -9.57 -4.18 -5.73
C MET A 139 -10.25 -4.32 -4.37
N SER A 140 -10.85 -5.48 -4.12
CA SER A 140 -11.47 -5.74 -2.81
C SER A 140 -10.42 -5.85 -1.70
N VAL A 141 -10.84 -5.57 -0.46
CA VAL A 141 -9.98 -5.73 0.73
C VAL A 141 -9.38 -7.14 0.80
N ILE A 142 -10.17 -8.17 0.47
CA ILE A 142 -9.70 -9.56 0.45
C ILE A 142 -8.61 -9.77 -0.61
N GLN A 143 -8.77 -9.19 -1.81
CA GLN A 143 -7.72 -9.25 -2.83
C GLN A 143 -6.44 -8.54 -2.38
N PHE A 144 -6.57 -7.39 -1.72
CA PHE A 144 -5.43 -6.66 -1.16
C PHE A 144 -4.67 -7.47 -0.10
N ILE A 145 -5.39 -8.08 0.85
CA ILE A 145 -4.82 -9.00 1.85
C ILE A 145 -4.05 -10.13 1.18
N VAL A 146 -4.64 -10.74 0.15
CA VAL A 146 -4.00 -11.81 -0.60
C VAL A 146 -2.68 -11.34 -1.21
N ILE A 147 -2.66 -10.17 -1.82
CA ILE A 147 -1.45 -9.59 -2.39
C ILE A 147 -0.41 -9.39 -1.28
N GLN A 148 -0.78 -8.80 -0.14
CA GLN A 148 0.14 -8.59 0.98
C GLN A 148 0.70 -9.89 1.54
N LYS A 149 -0.13 -10.93 1.71
CA LYS A 149 0.34 -12.26 2.14
C LYS A 149 1.31 -12.88 1.14
N ILE A 150 1.10 -12.67 -0.15
CA ILE A 150 2.02 -13.15 -1.19
C ILE A 150 3.33 -12.35 -1.20
N GLU A 151 3.30 -11.03 -0.99
CA GLU A 151 4.54 -10.25 -0.81
C GLU A 151 5.31 -10.72 0.41
N ARG A 152 4.65 -10.92 1.56
CA ARG A 152 5.30 -11.47 2.76
C ARG A 152 5.85 -12.88 2.52
N ALA A 153 5.12 -13.75 1.82
CA ALA A 153 5.61 -15.08 1.46
C ALA A 153 6.88 -15.02 0.60
N LYS A 154 6.99 -14.05 -0.33
CA LYS A 154 8.21 -13.85 -1.12
C LYS A 154 9.38 -13.44 -0.23
N GLU A 155 9.17 -12.56 0.74
CA GLU A 155 10.20 -12.15 1.69
C GLU A 155 10.72 -13.31 2.52
N LEU A 156 9.80 -14.08 3.15
CA LEU A 156 10.13 -15.27 3.95
C LEU A 156 10.94 -16.29 3.13
N MET A 157 10.59 -16.50 1.87
CA MET A 157 11.33 -17.35 0.94
C MET A 157 12.72 -16.79 0.58
N LEU A 158 12.79 -15.51 0.25
CA LEU A 158 14.00 -14.89 -0.29
C LEU A 158 15.04 -14.55 0.77
N TYR A 159 14.62 -14.17 1.97
CA TYR A 159 15.50 -13.65 3.00
C TYR A 159 15.64 -14.59 4.19
N GLU A 160 14.60 -15.35 4.52
CA GLU A 160 14.60 -16.24 5.69
C GLU A 160 14.76 -17.72 5.32
N ASP A 161 14.80 -18.07 4.03
CA ASP A 161 14.89 -19.45 3.52
C ASP A 161 13.81 -20.40 4.10
N MET A 162 12.66 -19.83 4.51
CA MET A 162 11.61 -20.55 5.21
C MET A 162 10.92 -21.60 4.30
N PRO A 163 10.70 -22.84 4.78
CA PRO A 163 9.93 -23.85 4.05
C PRO A 163 8.49 -23.43 3.77
N ILE A 164 7.94 -23.86 2.63
CA ILE A 164 6.57 -23.50 2.20
C ILE A 164 5.48 -23.98 3.18
N ASP A 165 5.74 -25.08 3.88
CA ASP A 165 4.87 -25.62 4.92
C ASP A 165 4.76 -24.64 6.10
N ASP A 166 5.90 -24.17 6.60
CA ASP A 166 5.98 -23.23 7.73
C ASP A 166 5.42 -21.84 7.34
N ILE A 167 5.71 -21.37 6.12
CA ILE A 167 5.14 -20.11 5.60
C ILE A 167 3.61 -20.19 5.58
N ALA A 168 3.05 -21.35 5.19
CA ALA A 168 1.60 -21.51 5.16
C ALA A 168 1.01 -21.43 6.57
N GLU A 169 1.70 -21.95 7.59
CA GLU A 169 1.28 -21.85 8.98
C GLU A 169 1.39 -20.42 9.53
N VAL A 170 2.55 -19.77 9.37
CA VAL A 170 2.78 -18.37 9.80
C VAL A 170 1.77 -17.42 9.19
N LEU A 171 1.49 -17.59 7.88
CA LEU A 171 0.50 -16.80 7.16
C LEU A 171 -0.93 -17.34 7.33
N ASN A 172 -1.19 -18.25 8.27
CA ASN A 172 -2.53 -18.76 8.59
C ASN A 172 -3.33 -19.19 7.33
N TYR A 173 -2.69 -19.98 6.46
CA TYR A 173 -3.35 -20.70 5.38
C TYR A 173 -3.82 -22.06 5.87
N LYS A 174 -4.97 -22.52 5.36
CA LYS A 174 -5.52 -23.85 5.70
C LYS A 174 -4.51 -24.99 5.44
N ASN A 175 -3.68 -24.85 4.42
CA ASN A 175 -2.53 -25.70 4.13
C ASN A 175 -1.66 -25.04 3.04
N LYS A 176 -0.49 -25.63 2.78
CA LYS A 176 0.43 -25.17 1.73
C LYS A 176 -0.16 -25.18 0.32
N HIS A 177 -1.12 -26.05 0.01
CA HIS A 177 -1.69 -26.12 -1.34
C HIS A 177 -2.48 -24.85 -1.67
N TYR A 178 -3.21 -24.29 -0.69
CA TYR A 178 -3.88 -23.00 -0.85
C TYR A 178 -2.87 -21.86 -1.07
N LEU A 179 -1.80 -21.82 -0.28
CA LEU A 179 -0.71 -20.85 -0.48
C LEU A 179 -0.09 -20.98 -1.87
N ILE A 180 0.27 -22.19 -2.31
CA ILE A 180 0.87 -22.44 -3.63
C ILE A 180 -0.06 -21.99 -4.75
N ALA A 181 -1.35 -22.34 -4.67
CA ALA A 181 -2.34 -21.95 -5.67
C ALA A 181 -2.49 -20.43 -5.76
N GLN A 182 -2.56 -19.76 -4.61
CA GLN A 182 -2.68 -18.31 -4.55
C GLN A 182 -1.40 -17.61 -5.02
N PHE A 183 -0.23 -18.10 -4.60
CA PHE A 183 1.06 -17.59 -5.06
C PHE A 183 1.17 -17.67 -6.59
N LYS A 184 0.80 -18.82 -7.17
CA LYS A 184 0.78 -18.99 -8.63
C LYS A 184 -0.22 -18.06 -9.31
N LYS A 185 -1.42 -17.92 -8.75
CA LYS A 185 -2.45 -17.04 -9.30
C LYS A 185 -2.02 -15.57 -9.30
N THR A 186 -1.38 -15.12 -8.22
CA THR A 186 -0.98 -13.73 -8.04
C THR A 186 0.31 -13.38 -8.80
N THR A 187 1.28 -14.30 -8.84
CA THR A 187 2.61 -14.01 -9.43
C THR A 187 2.82 -14.58 -10.82
N GLY A 188 1.99 -15.53 -11.26
CA GLY A 188 2.23 -16.34 -12.46
C GLY A 188 3.29 -17.44 -12.28
N LEU A 189 3.97 -17.51 -11.14
CA LEU A 189 5.08 -18.43 -10.87
C LEU A 189 4.73 -19.44 -9.79
N THR A 190 5.31 -20.64 -9.85
CA THR A 190 5.22 -21.56 -8.70
C THR A 190 6.23 -21.14 -7.63
N PRO A 191 5.97 -21.37 -6.33
CA PRO A 191 6.95 -21.10 -5.27
C PRO A 191 8.30 -21.79 -5.50
N ARG A 192 8.28 -23.03 -6.01
CA ARG A 192 9.48 -23.78 -6.36
C ARG A 192 10.30 -23.09 -7.45
N TYR A 193 9.64 -22.59 -8.49
CA TYR A 193 10.30 -21.85 -9.56
C TYR A 193 10.87 -20.53 -9.04
N PHE A 194 10.11 -19.80 -8.22
CA PHE A 194 10.55 -18.57 -7.57
C PHE A 194 11.81 -18.78 -6.72
N MET A 195 11.86 -19.84 -5.91
CA MET A 195 13.05 -20.21 -5.13
C MET A 195 14.24 -20.61 -6.02
N ARG A 196 14.00 -21.15 -7.21
CA ARG A 196 15.08 -21.40 -8.18
C ARG A 196 15.69 -20.10 -8.70
N LEU A 197 14.87 -19.10 -9.01
CA LEU A 197 15.34 -17.77 -9.43
C LEU A 197 16.23 -17.12 -8.37
N LYS A 198 15.95 -17.31 -7.08
CA LYS A 198 16.82 -16.87 -5.98
C LYS A 198 18.24 -17.44 -6.13
N LYS A 199 18.36 -18.75 -6.35
CA LYS A 199 19.65 -19.46 -6.50
C LYS A 199 20.39 -18.99 -7.76
N GLU A 200 19.68 -18.85 -8.86
CA GLU A 200 20.24 -18.33 -10.12
C GLU A 200 20.80 -16.91 -9.92
N ARG A 201 20.04 -16.02 -9.27
CA ARG A 201 20.49 -14.66 -8.92
C ARG A 201 21.76 -14.67 -8.08
N GLN A 202 21.84 -15.53 -7.07
CA GLN A 202 23.02 -15.68 -6.20
C GLN A 202 24.25 -16.22 -6.94
N ASN A 203 24.06 -17.10 -7.92
CA ASN A 203 25.16 -17.63 -8.73
C ASN A 203 25.69 -16.57 -9.70
N ILE A 204 24.78 -15.83 -10.36
CA ILE A 204 25.12 -14.76 -11.27
C ILE A 204 25.89 -13.66 -10.54
N SER A 205 25.42 -13.22 -9.36
CA SER A 205 26.09 -12.15 -8.61
C SER A 205 27.52 -12.53 -8.17
N LYS A 206 27.75 -13.79 -7.78
CA LYS A 206 29.10 -14.30 -7.47
C LYS A 206 30.03 -14.27 -8.68
N ASN A 207 29.53 -14.58 -9.88
CA ASN A 207 30.33 -14.57 -11.10
C ASN A 207 30.64 -13.14 -11.58
N TYR A 208 29.72 -12.19 -11.38
CA TYR A 208 29.98 -10.77 -11.67
C TYR A 208 31.05 -10.17 -10.76
N SER A 209 31.10 -10.53 -9.47
CA SER A 209 32.13 -10.01 -8.55
C SER A 209 33.53 -10.60 -8.75
N HIS A 210 33.66 -11.68 -9.55
CA HIS A 210 34.93 -12.38 -9.80
C HIS A 210 35.42 -12.29 -11.25
N SER A 211 34.82 -11.43 -12.08
CA SER A 211 35.36 -11.18 -13.42
C SER A 211 36.69 -10.41 -13.31
N PRO A 212 37.82 -10.95 -13.79
CA PRO A 212 39.07 -10.21 -13.78
C PRO A 212 38.92 -8.99 -14.68
N THR A 213 39.31 -7.83 -14.18
CA THR A 213 39.51 -6.63 -14.98
C THR A 213 40.45 -7.00 -16.13
N SER A 214 39.88 -7.14 -17.33
CA SER A 214 40.65 -7.35 -18.55
C SER A 214 41.62 -6.17 -18.66
N GLY A 215 42.90 -6.47 -18.51
CA GLY A 215 43.98 -5.50 -18.53
C GLY A 215 43.89 -4.62 -19.77
N VAL A 216 43.93 -3.31 -19.53
CA VAL A 216 44.37 -2.35 -20.54
C VAL A 216 45.82 -2.72 -20.85
N GLY A 217 46.01 -3.49 -21.92
CA GLY A 217 47.32 -3.85 -22.44
C GLY A 217 48.06 -2.58 -22.80
N GLY A 218 49.16 -2.34 -22.09
CA GLY A 218 50.06 -1.23 -22.36
C GLY A 218 50.58 -1.30 -23.79
N VAL A 219 50.35 -0.22 -24.54
CA VAL A 219 51.10 0.08 -25.75
C VAL A 219 52.54 0.33 -25.32
N SER A 220 53.42 -0.63 -25.63
CA SER A 220 54.86 -0.44 -25.52
C SER A 220 55.40 -0.09 -26.89
N SER A 221 56.17 1.00 -26.89
CA SER A 221 56.88 1.73 -27.92
C SER A 221 57.63 0.90 -28.97
#